data_AF-A0A0B7ITF6-F1
#
_entry.id   AF-A0A0B7ITF6-F1
#
_cell.length_a   1.000
_cell.length_b   1.000
_cell.length_c   1.000
_cell.angle_alpha   90.00
_cell.angle_beta   90.00
_cell.angle_gamma   90.00
#
_symmetry.space_group_name_H-M   'P 1'
#
loop_
_entity.id
_entity.type
_entity.pdbx_description
1 polymer ?
#
loop_
_entity_poly.entity_id
_entity_poly.type
_entity_poly.pdbx_seq_one_letter_code
_entity_poly.pdbx_strand_id
1 'polypeptide(L)'
;MPGKDKNLFNDKHKYDGLDETHDVICFNDLSQTDFKNFYNDVTDGIAVNWKNDRKFYIPYHKAPKIVGTFNYGLKNADGSDLRRIFFVTFSSYYHYKSEEFEEWQPRYDFGHRFFTEWTANDRNWFYNFAFRCVELYMKNLETPFEAPMENIEKNNLRATIGDNFLEWADVYFEDEPFDNYISKNQLLNEYRIAMPKSPITPNGFKKSMQHYCKLRGYVFNPEYAEGYQKDKKRITRFIDGKTQECFYFTKKQEASNQVSSSQDTSTQKDIDTSGLDF
;
A
#
# COMPACT_ATOMS: atom_id res chain seq x y z
N MET A 1 17.78 12.23 5.31
CA MET A 1 17.71 13.02 4.06
C MET A 1 16.30 13.59 3.90
N PRO A 2 16.13 14.85 3.46
CA PRO A 2 14.81 15.42 3.20
C PRO A 2 14.17 14.74 1.97
N GLY A 3 13.03 14.08 2.16
CA GLY A 3 12.35 13.32 1.10
C GLY A 3 11.36 14.13 0.25
N LYS A 4 11.09 15.38 0.63
CA LYS A 4 10.10 16.24 -0.05
C LYS A 4 10.57 16.82 -1.39
N ASP A 5 11.87 16.74 -1.70
CA ASP A 5 12.39 17.22 -2.98
C ASP A 5 11.97 16.29 -4.13
N LYS A 6 11.20 16.84 -5.09
CA LYS A 6 10.76 16.11 -6.29
C LYS A 6 11.91 15.71 -7.20
N ASN A 7 13.05 16.40 -7.11
CA ASN A 7 14.24 16.13 -7.92
C ASN A 7 15.24 15.20 -7.23
N LEU A 8 14.93 14.70 -6.03
CA LEU A 8 15.82 13.83 -5.24
C LEU A 8 16.39 12.66 -6.06
N PHE A 9 15.56 12.02 -6.89
CA PHE A 9 15.96 10.85 -7.69
C PHE A 9 16.72 11.20 -8.96
N ASN A 10 16.61 12.45 -9.42
CA ASN A 10 17.37 12.97 -10.55
C ASN A 10 18.73 13.53 -10.12
N ASP A 11 18.93 13.78 -8.82
CA ASP A 11 20.19 14.25 -8.29
C ASP A 11 21.23 13.13 -8.28
N LYS A 12 22.27 13.30 -9.09
CA LYS A 12 23.44 12.42 -9.11
C LYS A 12 24.21 12.41 -7.78
N HIS A 13 23.95 13.35 -6.88
CA HIS A 13 24.56 13.47 -5.55
C HIS A 13 23.56 13.13 -4.43
N LYS A 14 22.46 12.41 -4.71
CA LYS A 14 21.45 12.04 -3.71
C LYS A 14 21.99 11.29 -2.48
N TYR A 15 23.15 10.64 -2.61
CA TYR A 15 23.85 9.91 -1.55
C TYR A 15 25.14 10.61 -1.07
N ASP A 16 25.26 11.93 -1.26
CA ASP A 16 26.41 12.70 -0.77
C ASP A 16 26.61 12.50 0.74
N GLY A 17 27.84 12.22 1.15
CA GLY A 17 28.20 11.90 2.54
C GLY A 17 27.93 10.46 2.99
N LEU A 18 27.35 9.59 2.15
CA LEU A 18 27.21 8.18 2.46
C LEU A 18 28.56 7.46 2.33
N ASP A 19 28.86 6.53 3.25
CA ASP A 19 30.01 5.61 3.20
C ASP A 19 29.66 4.21 3.75
N GLU A 20 30.64 3.30 3.76
CA GLU A 20 30.47 1.92 4.26
C GLU A 20 30.24 1.82 5.79
N THR A 21 30.39 2.91 6.56
CA THR A 21 30.14 2.93 8.01
C THR A 21 28.68 3.19 8.35
N HIS A 22 27.87 3.56 7.35
CA HIS A 22 26.46 3.82 7.54
C HIS A 22 25.65 2.53 7.39
N ASP A 23 24.84 2.20 8.40
CA ASP A 23 23.96 1.03 8.37
C ASP A 23 22.56 1.33 7.78
N VAL A 24 22.14 2.60 7.82
CA VAL A 24 20.76 3.00 7.46
C VAL A 24 20.74 4.34 6.71
N ILE A 25 19.94 4.41 5.65
CA ILE A 25 19.56 5.66 4.96
C ILE A 25 18.10 5.97 5.29
N CYS A 26 17.86 7.10 5.96
CA CYS A 26 16.51 7.54 6.31
C CYS A 26 16.03 8.68 5.40
N PHE A 27 14.93 8.46 4.67
CA PHE A 27 14.18 9.49 3.96
C PHE A 27 12.98 9.96 4.79
N ASN A 28 13.02 11.20 5.25
CA ASN A 28 11.94 11.78 6.04
C ASN A 28 10.92 12.45 5.13
N ASP A 29 9.65 12.10 5.29
CA ASP A 29 8.51 12.59 4.51
C ASP A 29 8.79 12.52 3.00
N LEU A 30 8.98 11.31 2.49
CA LEU A 30 9.19 11.10 1.07
C LEU A 30 7.98 11.62 0.29
N SER A 31 8.20 12.44 -0.73
CA SER A 31 7.13 12.85 -1.66
C SER A 31 6.65 11.66 -2.49
N GLN A 32 5.46 11.76 -3.11
CA GLN A 32 4.94 10.69 -3.97
C GLN A 32 5.91 10.43 -5.13
N THR A 33 6.60 9.29 -5.06
CA THR A 33 7.64 8.89 -6.03
C THR A 33 7.40 7.46 -6.51
N ASP A 34 8.02 7.14 -7.65
CA ASP A 34 8.07 5.76 -8.14
C ASP A 34 9.14 4.98 -7.36
N PHE A 35 8.72 3.92 -6.66
CA PHE A 35 9.62 3.06 -5.88
C PHE A 35 10.64 2.33 -6.75
N LYS A 36 10.39 2.23 -8.06
CA LYS A 36 11.35 1.70 -9.03
C LYS A 36 12.68 2.45 -9.02
N ASN A 37 12.68 3.71 -8.60
CA ASN A 37 13.91 4.51 -8.46
C ASN A 37 14.88 3.96 -7.40
N PHE A 38 14.42 3.11 -6.49
CA PHE A 38 15.26 2.47 -5.47
C PHE A 38 15.67 1.04 -5.81
N TYR A 39 15.16 0.45 -6.90
CA TYR A 39 15.33 -0.98 -7.16
C TYR A 39 16.79 -1.40 -7.17
N ASN A 40 17.64 -0.72 -7.94
CA ASN A 40 19.06 -1.02 -8.01
C ASN A 40 19.74 -0.83 -6.65
N ASP A 41 19.32 0.20 -5.90
CA ASP A 41 19.89 0.52 -4.58
C ASP A 41 19.57 -0.59 -3.56
N VAL A 42 18.41 -1.27 -3.68
CA VAL A 42 18.00 -2.35 -2.77
C VAL A 42 18.30 -3.77 -3.27
N THR A 43 18.66 -3.97 -4.55
CA THR A 43 18.99 -5.31 -5.09
C THR A 43 20.46 -5.49 -5.41
N ASP A 44 21.14 -4.47 -5.91
CA ASP A 44 22.47 -4.61 -6.51
C ASP A 44 23.53 -3.97 -5.60
N GLY A 45 23.23 -2.80 -5.05
CA GLY A 45 24.14 -1.99 -4.23
C GLY A 45 24.02 -0.51 -4.59
N ILE A 46 24.76 0.34 -3.88
CA ILE A 46 24.59 1.79 -3.96
C ILE A 46 25.80 2.44 -4.64
N ALA A 47 25.55 3.11 -5.76
CA ALA A 47 26.53 3.98 -6.39
C ALA A 47 26.52 5.35 -5.71
N VAL A 48 27.61 5.68 -5.02
CA VAL A 48 27.77 6.95 -4.32
C VAL A 48 28.66 7.88 -5.13
N ASN A 49 28.19 9.11 -5.30
CA ASN A 49 28.89 10.15 -6.03
C ASN A 49 28.94 11.39 -5.16
N TRP A 50 30.05 11.54 -4.45
CA TRP A 50 30.28 12.69 -3.58
C TRP A 50 30.49 13.98 -4.37
N LYS A 51 30.14 15.11 -3.77
CA LYS A 51 30.50 16.42 -4.33
C LYS A 51 32.00 16.64 -4.19
N ASN A 52 32.66 16.94 -5.31
CA ASN A 52 34.10 17.23 -5.38
C ASN A 52 35.02 16.05 -4.99
N ASP A 53 34.52 14.81 -5.04
CA ASP A 53 35.34 13.63 -4.75
C ASP A 53 34.99 12.47 -5.70
N ARG A 54 35.70 11.34 -5.56
CA ARG A 54 35.58 10.17 -6.42
C ARG A 54 34.28 9.43 -6.15
N LYS A 55 33.72 8.90 -7.23
CA LYS A 55 32.62 7.93 -7.15
C LYS A 55 33.15 6.63 -6.58
N PHE A 56 32.36 6.01 -5.72
CA PHE A 56 32.61 4.66 -5.24
C PHE A 56 31.30 3.88 -5.18
N TYR A 57 31.41 2.58 -4.98
CA TYR A 57 30.28 1.67 -5.02
C TYR A 57 30.24 0.83 -3.76
N ILE A 58 29.12 0.87 -3.06
CA ILE A 58 28.86 0.04 -1.88
C ILE A 58 28.18 -1.24 -2.37
N PRO A 59 28.82 -2.42 -2.23
CA PRO A 59 28.21 -3.68 -2.67
C PRO A 59 27.00 -4.04 -1.79
N TYR A 60 26.03 -4.76 -2.35
CA TYR A 60 24.77 -5.14 -1.69
C TYR A 60 24.92 -5.62 -0.22
N HIS A 61 25.88 -6.49 0.06
CA HIS A 61 26.09 -7.07 1.39
C HIS A 61 26.59 -6.06 2.45
N LYS A 62 27.10 -4.90 2.02
CA LYS A 62 27.46 -3.76 2.87
C LYS A 62 26.50 -2.58 2.69
N ALA A 63 25.53 -2.68 1.79
CA ALA A 63 24.65 -1.57 1.49
C ALA A 63 23.74 -1.29 2.70
N PRO A 64 23.64 -0.03 3.15
CA PRO A 64 22.73 0.36 4.22
C PRO A 64 21.28 0.02 3.86
N LYS A 65 20.47 -0.24 4.88
CA LYS A 65 19.03 -0.42 4.71
C LYS A 65 18.37 0.94 4.47
N ILE A 66 17.43 0.98 3.52
CA ILE A 66 16.69 2.20 3.20
C ILE A 66 15.38 2.20 4.01
N VAL A 67 15.17 3.26 4.76
CA VAL A 67 13.94 3.53 5.52
C VAL A 67 13.33 4.82 5.01
N GLY A 68 12.02 4.81 4.76
CA GLY A 68 11.28 5.98 4.29
C GLY A 68 9.96 6.14 5.04
N THR A 69 9.63 7.36 5.45
CA THR A 69 8.30 7.69 5.97
C THR A 69 7.44 8.30 4.87
N PHE A 70 6.17 7.91 4.81
CA PHE A 70 5.21 8.37 3.81
C PHE A 70 3.80 8.48 4.42
N ASN A 71 3.06 9.49 3.98
CA ASN A 71 1.69 9.77 4.42
C ASN A 71 0.64 9.50 3.32
N TYR A 72 0.99 8.69 2.31
CA TYR A 72 0.12 8.37 1.17
C TYR A 72 0.15 6.87 0.86
N GLY A 73 -0.93 6.37 0.26
CA GLY A 73 -0.95 5.02 -0.30
C GLY A 73 -0.11 4.90 -1.57
N LEU A 74 0.58 3.76 -1.73
CA LEU A 74 1.36 3.46 -2.91
C LEU A 74 0.46 3.24 -4.12
N LYS A 75 0.53 4.16 -5.08
CA LYS A 75 -0.18 4.02 -6.35
C LYS A 75 0.48 2.92 -7.19
N ASN A 76 -0.34 2.00 -7.69
CA ASN A 76 0.12 0.93 -8.60
C ASN A 76 1.23 0.02 -8.04
N ALA A 77 1.32 -0.16 -6.72
CA ALA A 77 2.26 -1.14 -6.15
C ALA A 77 1.98 -2.52 -6.75
N ASP A 78 2.96 -3.06 -7.49
CA ASP A 78 2.87 -4.39 -8.08
C ASP A 78 3.55 -5.44 -7.19
N GLY A 79 3.45 -6.73 -7.57
CA GLY A 79 4.08 -7.80 -6.79
C GLY A 79 5.62 -7.72 -6.74
N SER A 80 6.26 -6.91 -7.60
CA SER A 80 7.68 -6.61 -7.54
C SER A 80 7.97 -5.60 -6.43
N ASP A 81 7.17 -4.53 -6.36
CA ASP A 81 7.26 -3.51 -5.31
C ASP A 81 7.08 -4.13 -3.92
N LEU A 82 5.99 -4.88 -3.74
CA LEU A 82 5.61 -5.43 -2.43
C LEU A 82 6.64 -6.41 -1.86
N ARG A 83 7.43 -7.08 -2.71
CA ARG A 83 8.50 -7.99 -2.27
C ARG A 83 9.77 -7.27 -1.79
N ARG A 84 9.90 -5.98 -2.09
CA ARG A 84 11.09 -5.16 -1.74
C ARG A 84 10.81 -4.16 -0.62
N ILE A 85 9.56 -4.04 -0.20
CA ILE A 85 9.12 -3.05 0.80
C ILE A 85 8.59 -3.80 2.00
N PHE A 86 9.20 -3.54 3.16
CA PHE A 86 8.65 -3.94 4.44
C PHE A 86 7.81 -2.79 4.99
N PHE A 87 6.50 -2.98 5.07
CA PHE A 87 5.60 -1.94 5.55
C PHE A 87 5.51 -1.95 7.07
N VAL A 88 5.61 -0.78 7.67
CA VAL A 88 5.29 -0.56 9.08
C VAL A 88 4.24 0.54 9.14
N THR A 89 3.02 0.17 9.56
CA THR A 89 1.91 1.11 9.68
C THR A 89 1.72 1.53 11.13
N PHE A 90 1.46 2.82 11.32
CA PHE A 90 1.10 3.39 12.61
C PHE A 90 -0.36 3.83 12.58
N SER A 91 -1.07 3.64 13.70
CA SER A 91 -2.38 4.24 13.90
C SER A 91 -2.23 5.68 14.37
N SER A 92 -3.31 6.45 14.27
CA SER A 92 -3.43 7.78 14.88
C SER A 92 -3.72 7.72 16.37
N TYR A 93 -3.44 6.59 17.05
CA TYR A 93 -3.74 6.42 18.48
C TYR A 93 -3.07 7.52 19.31
N TYR A 94 -1.78 7.77 19.07
CA TYR A 94 -1.12 8.97 19.59
C TYR A 94 -1.23 10.11 18.58
N HIS A 95 -1.86 11.20 19.00
CA HIS A 95 -2.16 12.35 18.16
C HIS A 95 -2.18 13.65 18.97
N TYR A 96 -1.92 14.76 18.28
CA TYR A 96 -2.10 16.09 18.84
C TYR A 96 -3.58 16.48 18.82
N LYS A 97 -3.96 17.47 19.63
CA LYS A 97 -5.33 18.01 19.63
C LYS A 97 -5.76 18.44 18.23
N SER A 98 -6.92 17.97 17.79
CA SER A 98 -7.58 18.37 16.54
C SER A 98 -9.02 18.82 16.82
N GLU A 99 -9.76 19.18 15.78
CA GLU A 99 -11.20 19.47 15.90
C GLU A 99 -12.02 18.22 16.26
N GLU A 100 -11.53 17.04 15.86
CA GLU A 100 -12.22 15.76 16.01
C GLU A 100 -11.81 15.01 17.28
N PHE A 101 -10.59 15.24 17.79
CA PHE A 101 -10.03 14.48 18.91
C PHE A 101 -9.27 15.35 19.91
N GLU A 102 -9.45 15.04 21.20
CA GLU A 102 -8.61 15.57 22.27
C GLU A 102 -7.22 14.93 22.23
N GLU A 103 -6.18 15.69 22.59
CA GLU A 103 -4.80 15.20 22.54
C GLU A 103 -4.60 13.88 23.30
N TRP A 104 -3.93 12.92 22.66
CA TRP A 104 -3.42 11.70 23.30
C TRP A 104 -1.97 11.46 22.92
N GLN A 105 -1.07 11.60 23.89
CA GLN A 105 0.37 11.35 23.78
C GLN A 105 0.81 10.17 24.68
N PRO A 106 1.95 9.50 24.40
CA PRO A 106 2.45 8.38 25.23
C PRO A 106 2.54 8.71 26.73
N ARG A 107 2.86 9.96 27.09
CA ARG A 107 2.92 10.40 28.49
C ARG A 107 1.62 10.19 29.28
N TYR A 108 0.45 10.12 28.63
CA TYR A 108 -0.82 9.91 29.33
C TYR A 108 -1.02 8.43 29.71
N ASP A 109 -0.47 7.50 28.94
CA ASP A 109 -0.50 6.07 29.26
C ASP A 109 0.62 5.67 30.22
N PHE A 110 1.82 6.22 30.00
CA PHE A 110 3.03 5.80 30.72
C PHE A 110 3.42 6.73 31.87
N GLY A 111 2.76 7.88 32.02
CA GLY A 111 3.01 8.87 33.06
C GLY A 111 4.28 9.71 32.88
N HIS A 112 5.07 9.45 31.84
CA HIS A 112 6.32 10.15 31.54
C HIS A 112 6.64 10.12 30.04
N ARG A 113 7.53 11.01 29.60
CA ARG A 113 7.98 11.09 28.20
C ARG A 113 9.03 10.03 27.89
N PHE A 114 8.83 9.33 26.78
CA PHE A 114 9.77 8.33 26.31
C PHE A 114 11.15 8.91 26.04
N PHE A 115 12.19 8.13 26.38
CA PHE A 115 13.62 8.40 26.21
C PHE A 115 14.19 9.59 26.99
N THR A 116 13.44 10.66 27.20
CA THR A 116 13.90 11.86 27.91
C THR A 116 13.73 11.74 29.42
N GLU A 117 12.62 11.17 29.89
CA GLU A 117 12.30 11.03 31.31
C GLU A 117 12.51 9.59 31.82
N TRP A 118 13.02 8.71 30.96
CA TRP A 118 13.32 7.32 31.30
C TRP A 118 14.45 7.19 32.31
N THR A 119 14.15 6.46 33.38
CA THR A 119 15.13 5.98 34.35
C THR A 119 16.02 4.89 33.74
N ALA A 120 17.06 4.48 34.48
CA ALA A 120 17.88 3.34 34.08
C ALA A 120 17.06 2.04 33.92
N ASN A 121 16.04 1.84 34.77
CA ASN A 121 15.17 0.67 34.70
C ASN A 121 14.30 0.68 33.43
N ASP A 122 13.72 1.81 33.07
CA ASP A 122 12.91 1.93 31.84
C ASP A 122 13.74 1.63 30.60
N ARG A 123 14.99 2.10 30.57
CA ARG A 123 15.95 1.78 29.50
C ARG A 123 16.26 0.28 29.47
N ASN A 124 16.49 -0.35 30.62
CA ASN A 124 16.73 -1.78 30.69
C ASN A 124 15.53 -2.58 30.18
N TRP A 125 14.31 -2.20 30.51
CA TRP A 125 13.10 -2.83 29.98
C TRP A 125 13.00 -2.67 28.47
N PHE A 126 13.24 -1.46 27.93
CA PHE A 126 13.27 -1.23 26.50
C PHE A 126 14.31 -2.10 25.79
N TYR A 127 15.54 -2.18 26.30
CA TYR A 127 16.58 -3.02 25.69
C TYR A 127 16.25 -4.51 25.78
N ASN A 128 15.71 -4.97 26.91
CA ASN A 128 15.24 -6.35 27.03
C ASN A 128 14.15 -6.65 25.99
N PHE A 129 13.17 -5.76 25.84
CA PHE A 129 12.15 -5.88 24.80
C PHE A 129 12.76 -5.92 23.39
N ALA A 130 13.69 -5.03 23.08
CA ALA A 130 14.39 -5.03 21.79
C ALA A 130 15.14 -6.35 21.54
N PHE A 131 15.82 -6.91 22.55
CA PHE A 131 16.47 -8.22 22.44
C PHE A 131 15.46 -9.35 22.24
N ARG A 132 14.28 -9.30 22.87
CA ARG A 132 13.20 -10.26 22.61
C ARG A 132 12.65 -10.15 21.19
N CYS A 133 12.54 -8.96 20.62
CA CYS A 133 12.19 -8.80 19.21
C CYS A 133 13.24 -9.42 18.27
N VAL A 134 14.53 -9.30 18.61
CA VAL A 134 15.61 -9.97 17.87
C VAL A 134 15.51 -11.49 18.01
N GLU A 135 15.26 -11.99 19.22
CA GLU A 135 15.04 -13.43 19.47
C GLU A 135 13.85 -13.96 18.64
N LEU A 136 12.73 -13.24 18.63
CA LEU A 136 11.56 -13.55 17.82
C LEU A 136 11.93 -13.62 16.33
N TYR A 137 12.66 -12.63 15.81
CA TYR A 137 13.09 -12.62 14.41
C TYR A 137 13.98 -13.83 14.08
N MET A 138 14.96 -14.14 14.94
CA MET A 138 15.89 -15.25 14.72
C MET A 138 15.21 -16.62 14.80
N LYS A 139 14.19 -16.79 15.66
CA LYS A 139 13.38 -18.02 15.71
C LYS A 139 12.52 -18.23 14.46
N ASN A 140 12.20 -17.15 13.74
CA ASN A 140 11.24 -17.14 12.64
C ASN A 140 11.86 -16.70 11.30
N LEU A 141 13.14 -17.03 11.05
CA LEU A 141 13.85 -16.65 9.81
C LEU A 141 13.19 -17.21 8.54
N GLU A 142 12.61 -18.39 8.61
CA GLU A 142 11.92 -19.05 7.48
C GLU A 142 10.44 -18.65 7.38
N THR A 143 9.86 -18.15 8.47
CA THR A 143 8.45 -17.75 8.62
C THR A 143 8.36 -16.29 9.07
N PRO A 144 8.70 -15.34 8.20
CA PRO A 144 8.78 -13.93 8.58
C PRO A 144 7.41 -13.40 9.02
N PHE A 145 7.42 -12.54 10.03
CA PHE A 145 6.25 -11.80 10.48
C PHE A 145 5.89 -10.74 9.44
N GLU A 146 4.78 -10.94 8.73
CA GLU A 146 4.32 -10.03 7.70
C GLU A 146 3.52 -8.88 8.31
N ALA A 147 3.61 -7.70 7.70
CA ALA A 147 2.83 -6.55 8.10
C ALA A 147 1.33 -6.82 7.92
N PRO A 148 0.45 -6.25 8.75
CA PRO A 148 -1.00 -6.30 8.52
C PRO A 148 -1.35 -5.52 7.24
N MET A 149 -1.38 -6.23 6.11
CA MET A 149 -1.50 -5.62 4.78
C MET A 149 -2.88 -5.05 4.47
N GLU A 150 -3.94 -5.41 5.21
CA GLU A 150 -5.31 -5.03 4.87
C GLU A 150 -5.50 -3.50 4.80
N ASN A 151 -5.01 -2.76 5.80
CA ASN A 151 -5.11 -1.30 5.80
C ASN A 151 -4.24 -0.66 4.72
N ILE A 152 -3.07 -1.25 4.47
CA ILE A 152 -2.14 -0.80 3.40
C ILE A 152 -2.81 -1.00 2.04
N GLU A 153 -3.43 -2.15 1.80
CA GLU A 153 -4.16 -2.45 0.57
C GLU A 153 -5.33 -1.48 0.37
N LYS A 154 -6.14 -1.21 1.41
CA LYS A 154 -7.22 -0.23 1.33
C LYS A 154 -6.69 1.16 0.98
N ASN A 155 -5.59 1.59 1.58
CA ASN A 155 -4.98 2.89 1.30
C ASN A 155 -4.38 2.97 -0.11
N ASN A 156 -3.72 1.91 -0.58
CA ASN A 156 -3.18 1.80 -1.94
C ASN A 156 -4.31 1.82 -2.99
N LEU A 157 -5.43 1.12 -2.71
CA LEU A 157 -6.63 1.15 -3.56
C LEU A 157 -7.21 2.55 -3.64
N ARG A 158 -7.47 3.22 -2.51
CA ARG A 158 -7.96 4.61 -2.48
C ARG A 158 -7.06 5.56 -3.27
N ALA A 159 -5.74 5.49 -3.04
CA ALA A 159 -4.77 6.31 -3.76
C ALA A 159 -4.77 6.03 -5.27
N THR A 160 -5.01 4.78 -5.69
CA THR A 160 -5.06 4.39 -7.11
C THR A 160 -6.38 4.80 -7.78
N ILE A 161 -7.50 4.73 -7.06
CA ILE A 161 -8.83 5.13 -7.55
C ILE A 161 -8.90 6.66 -7.71
N GLY A 162 -8.45 7.39 -6.69
CA GLY A 162 -8.51 8.84 -6.62
C GLY A 162 -9.86 9.37 -6.10
N ASP A 163 -9.81 10.51 -5.41
CA ASP A 163 -10.93 11.05 -4.63
C ASP A 163 -12.16 11.35 -5.51
N ASN A 164 -11.98 12.00 -6.67
CA ASN A 164 -13.08 12.30 -7.59
C ASN A 164 -13.80 11.05 -8.12
N PHE A 165 -13.07 9.94 -8.31
CA PHE A 165 -13.72 8.68 -8.74
C PHE A 165 -14.41 8.01 -7.57
N LEU A 166 -13.82 8.04 -6.37
CA LEU A 166 -14.45 7.53 -5.15
C LEU A 166 -15.79 8.23 -4.89
N GLU A 167 -15.79 9.56 -4.90
CA GLU A 167 -17.00 10.36 -4.67
C GLU A 167 -18.10 10.03 -5.69
N TRP A 168 -17.76 9.98 -6.97
CA TRP A 168 -18.73 9.61 -8.01
C TRP A 168 -19.23 8.17 -7.85
N ALA A 169 -18.33 7.23 -7.57
CA ALA A 169 -18.69 5.82 -7.45
C ALA A 169 -19.51 5.54 -6.18
N ASP A 170 -19.27 6.26 -5.09
CA ASP A 170 -20.07 6.16 -3.86
C ASP A 170 -21.52 6.53 -4.17
N VAL A 171 -21.76 7.67 -4.83
CA VAL A 171 -23.11 8.08 -5.27
C VAL A 171 -23.71 7.09 -6.27
N TYR A 172 -22.93 6.65 -7.27
CA TYR A 172 -23.43 5.72 -8.30
C TYR A 172 -23.91 4.37 -7.71
N PHE A 173 -23.24 3.86 -6.67
CA PHE A 173 -23.59 2.58 -6.06
C PHE A 173 -24.69 2.69 -4.99
N GLU A 174 -25.14 3.89 -4.63
CA GLU A 174 -26.34 4.07 -3.76
C GLU A 174 -27.61 3.53 -4.42
N ASP A 175 -27.70 3.61 -5.75
CA ASP A 175 -28.83 3.10 -6.54
C ASP A 175 -28.83 1.55 -6.67
N GLU A 176 -27.92 0.86 -5.99
CA GLU A 176 -27.75 -0.60 -6.03
C GLU A 176 -27.75 -1.21 -7.46
N PRO A 177 -26.79 -0.82 -8.33
CA PRO A 177 -26.72 -1.26 -9.74
C PRO A 177 -26.21 -2.71 -9.91
N PHE A 178 -26.50 -3.58 -8.94
CA PHE A 178 -26.05 -4.97 -8.92
C PHE A 178 -26.87 -5.84 -9.88
N ASP A 179 -26.26 -6.96 -10.28
CA ASP A 179 -26.87 -8.01 -11.10
C ASP A 179 -27.42 -7.59 -12.46
N ASN A 180 -26.95 -6.45 -12.97
CA ASN A 180 -27.36 -5.86 -14.23
C ASN A 180 -26.17 -5.66 -15.19
N TYR A 181 -26.44 -5.80 -16.51
CA TYR A 181 -25.44 -5.51 -17.54
C TYR A 181 -25.46 -4.03 -17.88
N ILE A 182 -24.36 -3.34 -17.60
CA ILE A 182 -24.28 -1.89 -17.77
C ILE A 182 -23.23 -1.56 -18.82
N SER A 183 -23.56 -0.71 -19.78
CA SER A 183 -22.61 -0.33 -20.84
C SER A 183 -21.42 0.44 -20.27
N LYS A 184 -20.19 -0.01 -20.56
CA LYS A 184 -18.96 0.69 -20.15
C LYS A 184 -18.92 2.12 -20.68
N ASN A 185 -19.36 2.32 -21.92
CA ASN A 185 -19.35 3.64 -22.56
C ASN A 185 -20.37 4.58 -21.92
N GLN A 186 -21.53 4.06 -21.53
CA GLN A 186 -22.55 4.84 -20.81
C GLN A 186 -21.99 5.31 -19.47
N LEU A 187 -21.47 4.39 -18.65
CA LEU A 187 -20.90 4.75 -17.33
C LEU A 187 -19.74 5.72 -17.42
N LEU A 188 -18.86 5.53 -18.40
CA LEU A 188 -17.75 6.46 -18.63
C LEU A 188 -18.26 7.86 -18.99
N ASN A 189 -19.33 7.96 -19.77
CA ASN A 189 -19.93 9.26 -20.12
C ASN A 189 -20.61 9.89 -18.91
N GLU A 190 -21.37 9.12 -18.12
CA GLU A 190 -21.97 9.59 -16.87
C GLU A 190 -20.90 10.14 -15.91
N TYR A 191 -19.79 9.41 -15.72
CA TYR A 191 -18.66 9.89 -14.93
C TYR A 191 -18.08 11.20 -15.48
N ARG A 192 -17.87 11.31 -16.80
CA ARG A 192 -17.32 12.52 -17.42
C ARG A 192 -18.24 13.74 -17.29
N ILE A 193 -19.55 13.51 -17.28
CA ILE A 193 -20.54 14.56 -17.05
C ILE A 193 -20.53 15.00 -15.59
N ALA A 194 -20.49 14.04 -14.65
CA ALA A 194 -20.48 14.32 -13.22
C ALA A 194 -19.15 14.94 -12.73
N MET A 195 -18.02 14.47 -13.27
CA MET A 195 -16.66 14.84 -12.86
C MET A 195 -15.86 15.46 -14.03
N PRO A 196 -16.28 16.59 -14.61
CA PRO A 196 -15.68 17.16 -15.82
C PRO A 196 -14.22 17.62 -15.63
N LYS A 197 -13.83 17.93 -14.38
CA LYS A 197 -12.47 18.36 -14.01
C LYS A 197 -11.51 17.19 -13.77
N SER A 198 -12.00 15.95 -13.83
CA SER A 198 -11.22 14.74 -13.57
C SER A 198 -11.26 13.80 -14.78
N PRO A 199 -10.58 14.16 -15.90
CA PRO A 199 -10.62 13.34 -17.10
C PRO A 199 -9.97 11.97 -16.86
N ILE A 200 -10.62 10.92 -17.36
CA ILE A 200 -10.13 9.55 -17.28
C ILE A 200 -10.18 8.86 -18.63
N THR A 201 -9.18 8.03 -18.90
CA THR A 201 -9.15 7.18 -20.09
C THR A 201 -10.11 6.00 -19.92
N PRO A 202 -10.64 5.40 -21.01
CA PRO A 202 -11.52 4.23 -20.90
C PRO A 202 -10.90 3.04 -20.15
N ASN A 203 -9.58 2.86 -20.27
CA ASN A 203 -8.85 1.82 -19.55
C ASN A 203 -8.64 2.20 -18.08
N GLY A 204 -8.31 3.47 -17.80
CA GLY A 204 -8.23 4.00 -16.44
C GLY A 204 -9.56 3.83 -15.71
N PHE A 205 -10.69 4.14 -16.36
CA PHE A 205 -12.02 4.00 -15.80
C PHE A 205 -12.33 2.56 -15.40
N LYS A 206 -12.07 1.60 -16.30
CA LYS A 206 -12.24 0.17 -15.99
C LYS A 206 -11.38 -0.24 -14.80
N LYS A 207 -10.12 0.21 -14.75
CA LYS A 207 -9.19 -0.09 -13.66
C LYS A 207 -9.65 0.52 -12.33
N SER A 208 -10.05 1.78 -12.31
CA SER A 208 -10.60 2.44 -11.12
C SER A 208 -11.88 1.76 -10.63
N MET A 209 -12.77 1.35 -11.54
CA MET A 209 -13.97 0.60 -11.20
C MET A 209 -13.65 -0.77 -10.58
N GLN A 210 -12.70 -1.51 -11.15
CA GLN A 210 -12.21 -2.78 -10.57
C GLN A 210 -11.64 -2.58 -9.17
N HIS A 211 -10.84 -1.54 -8.96
CA HIS A 211 -10.27 -1.22 -7.65
C HIS A 211 -11.35 -0.78 -6.66
N TYR A 212 -12.35 -0.02 -7.09
CA TYR A 212 -13.49 0.39 -6.27
C TYR A 212 -14.30 -0.83 -5.81
N CYS A 213 -14.63 -1.75 -6.71
CA CYS A 213 -15.28 -3.01 -6.35
C CYS A 213 -14.44 -3.79 -5.33
N LYS A 214 -13.12 -3.92 -5.53
CA LYS A 214 -12.23 -4.57 -4.54
C LYS A 214 -12.27 -3.85 -3.18
N LEU A 215 -12.26 -2.52 -3.15
CA LEU A 215 -12.27 -1.71 -1.93
C LEU A 215 -13.58 -1.88 -1.14
N ARG A 216 -14.73 -1.96 -1.83
CA ARG A 216 -16.07 -2.13 -1.23
C ARG A 216 -16.46 -3.60 -1.02
N GLY A 217 -15.63 -4.55 -1.47
CA GLY A 217 -15.92 -5.98 -1.38
C GLY A 217 -16.97 -6.46 -2.39
N TYR A 218 -17.13 -5.78 -3.53
CA TYR A 218 -17.97 -6.22 -4.63
C TYR A 218 -17.19 -7.07 -5.64
N VAL A 219 -17.89 -7.88 -6.42
CA VAL A 219 -17.30 -8.67 -7.50
C VAL A 219 -17.51 -7.96 -8.83
N PHE A 220 -16.42 -7.66 -9.52
CA PHE A 220 -16.43 -7.04 -10.84
C PHE A 220 -16.33 -8.10 -11.94
N ASN A 221 -17.30 -8.14 -12.84
CA ASN A 221 -17.39 -9.09 -13.96
C ASN A 221 -17.13 -10.55 -13.52
N PRO A 222 -18.01 -11.14 -12.71
CA PRO A 222 -17.85 -12.54 -12.29
C PRO A 222 -17.78 -13.49 -13.49
N GLU A 223 -17.03 -14.59 -13.36
CA GLU A 223 -16.80 -15.52 -14.47
C GLU A 223 -18.08 -16.22 -14.95
N TYR A 224 -19.09 -16.35 -14.07
CA TYR A 224 -20.39 -16.93 -14.39
C TYR A 224 -21.31 -15.98 -15.18
N ALA A 225 -20.97 -14.69 -15.29
CA ALA A 225 -21.80 -13.75 -16.02
C ALA A 225 -21.85 -14.08 -17.52
N GLU A 226 -23.04 -13.94 -18.11
CA GLU A 226 -23.26 -14.26 -19.52
C GLU A 226 -22.42 -13.33 -20.41
N GLY A 227 -21.72 -13.91 -21.39
CA GLY A 227 -20.83 -13.17 -22.28
C GLY A 227 -19.46 -12.81 -21.68
N TYR A 228 -19.10 -13.38 -20.51
CA TYR A 228 -17.76 -13.29 -19.96
C TYR A 228 -16.72 -13.98 -20.85
N GLN A 229 -15.65 -13.25 -21.15
CA GLN A 229 -14.52 -13.73 -21.96
C GLN A 229 -13.30 -13.93 -21.05
N LYS A 230 -12.96 -15.18 -20.74
CA LYS A 230 -11.88 -15.53 -19.79
C LYS A 230 -10.53 -14.92 -20.16
N ASP A 231 -10.13 -14.98 -21.43
CA ASP A 231 -8.83 -14.46 -21.89
C ASP A 231 -8.71 -12.94 -21.75
N LYS A 232 -9.82 -12.23 -21.86
CA LYS A 232 -9.86 -10.76 -21.89
C LYS A 232 -10.43 -10.14 -20.61
N LYS A 233 -10.89 -10.97 -19.66
CA LYS A 233 -11.54 -10.56 -18.39
C LYS A 233 -12.53 -9.41 -18.60
N ARG A 234 -13.44 -9.61 -19.54
CA ARG A 234 -14.47 -8.61 -19.94
C ARG A 234 -15.75 -9.31 -20.34
N ILE A 235 -16.86 -8.57 -20.28
CA ILE A 235 -18.16 -9.03 -20.75
C ILE A 235 -18.53 -8.25 -22.00
N THR A 236 -19.09 -8.93 -23.01
CA THR A 236 -19.66 -8.27 -24.19
C THR A 236 -21.10 -8.71 -24.39
N ARG A 237 -22.00 -7.76 -24.60
CA ARG A 237 -23.43 -8.00 -24.84
C ARG A 237 -23.90 -7.22 -26.05
N PHE A 238 -24.95 -7.71 -26.70
CA PHE A 238 -25.67 -7.00 -27.73
C PHE A 238 -26.77 -6.17 -27.07
N ILE A 239 -26.60 -4.85 -27.02
CA ILE A 239 -27.50 -3.91 -26.36
C ILE A 239 -27.68 -2.73 -27.31
N ASP A 240 -28.91 -2.23 -27.47
CA ASP A 240 -29.25 -1.11 -28.36
C ASP A 240 -28.75 -1.29 -29.80
N GLY A 241 -28.88 -2.50 -30.35
CA GLY A 241 -28.51 -2.78 -31.74
C GLY A 241 -27.01 -2.87 -32.02
N LYS A 242 -26.14 -2.82 -31.00
CA LYS A 242 -24.69 -2.91 -31.14
C LYS A 242 -24.06 -3.83 -30.10
N THR A 243 -22.96 -4.49 -30.49
CA THR A 243 -22.13 -5.24 -29.54
C THR A 243 -21.27 -4.25 -28.77
N GLN A 244 -21.37 -4.26 -27.43
CA GLN A 244 -20.62 -3.36 -26.56
C GLN A 244 -20.03 -4.07 -25.34
N GLU A 245 -18.89 -3.55 -24.84
CA GLU A 245 -18.31 -3.99 -23.57
C GLU A 245 -19.21 -3.53 -22.43
N CYS A 246 -19.58 -4.47 -21.56
CA CYS A 246 -20.44 -4.23 -20.41
C CYS A 246 -19.69 -4.54 -19.11
N PHE A 247 -20.13 -3.89 -18.04
CA PHE A 247 -19.78 -4.20 -16.68
C PHE A 247 -20.95 -4.92 -16.00
N TYR A 248 -20.62 -5.80 -15.07
CA TYR A 248 -21.56 -6.53 -14.23
C TYR A 248 -20.98 -6.57 -12.82
N PHE A 249 -21.79 -6.21 -11.83
CA PHE A 249 -21.36 -6.11 -10.44
C PHE A 249 -22.24 -6.99 -9.55
N THR A 250 -21.65 -7.70 -8.59
CA THR A 250 -22.42 -8.48 -7.61
C THR A 250 -21.88 -8.29 -6.19
N LYS A 251 -22.74 -8.48 -5.19
CA LYS A 251 -22.35 -8.49 -3.77
C LYS A 251 -21.65 -9.82 -3.44
N LYS A 252 -20.64 -9.78 -2.57
CA LYS A 252 -19.82 -10.97 -2.22
C LYS A 252 -20.64 -12.14 -1.66
N GLN A 253 -21.75 -11.88 -0.96
CA GLN A 253 -22.59 -12.91 -0.35
C GLN A 253 -23.34 -13.79 -1.38
N GLU A 254 -23.65 -13.26 -2.56
CA GLU A 254 -24.37 -14.00 -3.61
C GLU A 254 -23.42 -14.75 -4.55
N ALA A 255 -22.22 -14.21 -4.77
CA ALA A 255 -21.17 -14.88 -5.54
C ALA A 255 -20.69 -16.19 -4.88
N SER A 256 -20.62 -16.24 -3.54
CA SER A 256 -20.23 -17.44 -2.79
C SER A 256 -21.25 -18.58 -2.86
N ASN A 257 -22.54 -18.28 -3.10
CA ASN A 257 -23.57 -19.31 -3.27
C ASN A 257 -23.54 -19.98 -4.65
N GLN A 258 -22.77 -19.44 -5.61
CA GLN A 258 -22.65 -20.02 -6.97
C GLN A 258 -21.23 -20.48 -7.33
N VAL A 259 -20.22 -20.17 -6.51
CA VAL A 259 -18.83 -20.61 -6.70
C VAL A 259 -18.42 -21.48 -5.51
N SER A 260 -18.83 -22.75 -5.54
CA SER A 260 -18.22 -23.76 -4.68
C SER A 260 -16.81 -24.07 -5.20
N SER A 261 -15.85 -24.13 -4.26
CA SER A 261 -14.43 -24.48 -4.42
C SER A 261 -13.50 -23.39 -5.00
N SER A 262 -12.94 -22.58 -4.11
CA SER A 262 -11.50 -22.29 -4.05
C SER A 262 -11.22 -21.69 -2.68
N GLN A 263 -10.47 -22.42 -1.86
CA GLN A 263 -10.13 -22.05 -0.48
C GLN A 263 -9.26 -20.79 -0.47
N ASP A 264 -9.71 -19.75 0.23
CA ASP A 264 -8.81 -18.73 0.78
C ASP A 264 -8.03 -19.42 1.91
N THR A 265 -6.87 -19.97 1.59
CA THR A 265 -5.87 -20.32 2.60
C THR A 265 -5.26 -19.02 3.12
N SER A 266 -5.82 -18.48 4.20
CA SER A 266 -5.00 -17.73 5.15
C SER A 266 -4.04 -18.75 5.76
N THR A 267 -2.86 -18.90 5.17
CA THR A 267 -1.78 -19.70 5.75
C THR A 267 -1.36 -18.98 7.02
N GLN A 268 -1.97 -19.35 8.15
CA GLN A 268 -1.47 -18.97 9.46
C GLN A 268 -0.12 -19.68 9.58
N LYS A 269 0.96 -18.98 9.23
CA LYS A 269 2.32 -19.47 9.43
C LYS A 269 2.46 -19.60 10.94
N ASP A 270 2.82 -20.80 11.43
CA ASP A 270 3.10 -21.03 12.85
C ASP A 270 4.30 -20.16 13.25
N ILE A 271 4.05 -19.06 13.94
CA ILE A 271 5.07 -18.18 14.50
C ILE A 271 5.50 -18.79 15.83
N ASP A 272 6.78 -19.11 15.95
CA ASP A 272 7.35 -19.58 17.22
C ASP A 272 7.49 -18.40 18.19
N THR A 273 6.57 -18.35 19.16
CA THR A 273 6.60 -17.41 20.29
C THR A 273 7.01 -18.09 21.60
N SER A 274 7.46 -19.35 21.55
CA SER A 274 7.77 -20.12 22.74
C SER A 274 8.90 -19.48 23.55
N GLY A 275 8.69 -19.34 24.86
CA GLY A 275 9.65 -18.73 25.78
C GLY A 275 9.81 -17.21 25.66
N LEU A 276 8.95 -16.55 24.86
CA LEU A 276 8.83 -15.09 24.84
C LEU A 276 7.65 -14.69 25.73
N ASP A 277 7.94 -13.96 26.79
CA ASP A 277 6.94 -13.29 27.63
C ASP A 277 7.01 -11.80 27.28
N PHE A 278 5.93 -11.25 26.73
CA PHE A 278 5.84 -9.88 26.21
C PHE A 278 5.15 -8.95 27.20
#